data_AF-R6PJG9-F1
#
_entry.id   AF-R6PJG9-F1
#
_cell.length_a   1.000
_cell.length_b   1.000
_cell.length_c   1.000
_cell.angle_alpha   90.00
_cell.angle_beta   90.00
_cell.angle_gamma   90.00
#
_symmetry.space_group_name_H-M   'P 1'
#
loop_
_entity.id
_entity.type
_entity.pdbx_description
1 polymer ?
#
loop_
_entity_poly.entity_id
_entity_poly.type
_entity_poly.pdbx_seq_one_letter_code
_entity_poly.pdbx_strand_id
1 'polypeptide(L)' 'MELPKVINNISERLIDDLRDKLSKGSRVSIAAASFSIYAFEALKEELENVEELRFIFTSPTFIKDKVKRRNPGAYDGCHL' A
#
# COMPACT_ATOMS: atom_id res chain seq x y z
N MET A 1 6.30 -1.83 28.95
CA MET A 1 5.27 -1.95 27.91
C MET A 1 5.51 -0.80 26.96
N GLU A 2 6.05 -1.06 25.77
CA GLU A 2 6.40 0.00 24.83
C GLU A 2 5.14 0.52 24.13
N LEU A 3 5.02 1.84 24.04
CA LEU A 3 3.92 2.49 23.34
C LEU A 3 4.12 2.32 21.82
N PRO A 4 3.05 2.09 21.05
CA PRO A 4 3.14 2.05 19.60
C PRO A 4 3.69 3.38 19.09
N LYS A 5 4.80 3.34 18.34
CA LYS A 5 5.42 4.51 17.74
C LYS A 5 4.50 5.04 16.64
N VAL A 6 4.10 6.31 16.75
CA VAL A 6 3.23 6.98 15.77
C VAL A 6 4.11 7.79 14.81
N ILE A 7 4.02 7.47 13.53
CA ILE A 7 4.87 8.04 12.49
C ILE A 7 4.11 9.16 11.78
N ASN A 8 4.73 10.34 11.68
CA ASN A 8 4.09 11.56 11.14
C ASN A 8 4.57 11.96 9.74
N ASN A 9 5.56 11.26 9.16
CA ASN A 9 6.18 11.56 7.85
C ASN A 9 6.73 13.00 7.70
N ILE A 10 6.87 13.75 8.79
CA ILE A 10 7.44 15.11 8.81
C ILE A 10 8.80 15.08 9.50
N SER A 11 8.84 14.57 10.73
CA SER A 11 10.06 14.45 11.54
C SER A 11 10.52 13.00 11.64
N GLU A 12 9.56 12.07 11.71
CA GLU A 12 9.84 10.63 11.69
C GLU A 12 9.21 10.05 10.44
N ARG A 13 10.04 9.51 9.55
CA ARG A 13 9.58 8.88 8.32
C ARG A 13 9.43 7.38 8.54
N LEU A 14 8.37 6.82 7.94
CA LEU A 14 8.13 5.38 7.97
C LEU A 14 9.31 4.59 7.38
N ILE A 15 9.94 5.15 6.34
CA ILE A 15 11.04 4.51 5.65
C ILE A 15 12.25 4.31 6.58
N ASP A 16 12.64 5.33 7.33
CA ASP A 16 13.82 5.28 8.19
C ASP A 16 13.62 4.28 9.35
N ASP A 17 12.42 4.28 9.96
CA ASP A 17 12.08 3.34 11.02
C ASP A 17 12.01 1.89 10.53
N LEU A 18 11.53 1.67 9.31
CA LEU A 18 11.57 0.36 8.67
C LEU A 18 13.02 -0.08 8.43
N ARG A 19 13.90 0.80 7.94
CA ARG A 19 15.31 0.47 7.72
C ARG A 19 16.03 0.03 9.00
N ASP A 20 15.83 0.74 10.10
CA ASP A 20 16.45 0.39 11.38
C ASP A 20 15.92 -0.93 11.96
N LYS A 21 14.65 -1.26 11.71
CA LYS A 21 14.00 -2.46 12.25
C LYS A 21 14.14 -3.69 11.35
N LEU A 22 14.23 -3.51 10.03
CA LEU A 22 14.36 -4.57 9.04
C LEU A 22 15.79 -5.09 9.03
N SER A 23 16.11 -5.98 9.97
CA SER A 23 17.41 -6.65 10.03
C SER A 23 17.39 -8.03 9.36
N LYS A 24 18.55 -8.51 8.93
CA LYS A 24 18.70 -9.85 8.30
C LYS A 24 18.12 -10.95 9.20
N GLY A 25 17.22 -11.75 8.63
CA GLY A 25 16.49 -12.81 9.35
C GLY A 25 15.19 -12.37 10.01
N SER A 26 14.79 -11.11 9.85
CA SER A 26 13.48 -10.64 10.31
C SER A 26 12.37 -11.17 9.40
N ARG A 27 11.23 -11.55 9.98
CA ARG A 27 10.00 -11.91 9.25
C ARG A 27 9.00 -10.77 9.39
N VAL A 28 8.56 -10.21 8.28
CA VAL A 28 7.79 -8.97 8.24
C VAL A 28 6.41 -9.25 7.70
N SER A 29 5.39 -8.73 8.37
CA SER A 29 4.00 -8.83 7.92
C SER A 29 3.39 -7.44 7.87
N ILE A 30 3.03 -6.97 6.68
CA ILE A 30 2.48 -5.63 6.44
C ILE A 30 0.99 -5.79 6.14
N ALA A 31 0.14 -5.24 7.01
CA ALA A 31 -1.30 -5.18 6.79
C ALA A 31 -1.70 -3.79 6.31
N ALA A 32 -2.14 -3.66 5.06
CA ALA A 32 -2.48 -2.36 4.48
C ALA A 32 -3.61 -2.46 3.45
N ALA A 33 -4.38 -1.36 3.32
CA ALA A 33 -5.49 -1.27 2.37
C ALA A 33 -5.00 -0.99 0.94
N SER A 34 -3.89 -0.28 0.79
CA SER A 34 -3.28 0.11 -0.49
C SER A 34 -1.78 0.30 -0.33
N PHE A 35 -1.00 -0.15 -1.32
CA PHE A 35 0.44 0.02 -1.34
C PHE A 35 0.90 0.50 -2.71
N SER A 36 1.63 1.61 -2.74
CA SER A 36 2.14 2.18 -3.98
C SER A 36 3.43 1.49 -4.41
N ILE A 37 3.58 1.27 -5.71
CA ILE A 37 4.79 0.64 -6.29
C ILE A 37 6.05 1.46 -5.97
N TYR A 38 5.95 2.79 -5.94
CA TYR A 38 7.07 3.66 -5.55
C TYR A 38 7.53 3.47 -4.10
N ALA A 39 6.59 3.17 -3.18
CA ALA A 39 6.92 2.89 -1.80
C ALA A 39 7.64 1.53 -1.66
N PHE A 40 7.26 0.56 -2.51
CA PHE A 40 7.97 -0.71 -2.62
C PHE A 40 9.39 -0.51 -3.14
N GLU A 41 9.55 0.26 -4.22
CA GLU A 41 10.85 0.51 -4.84
C GLU A 41 11.84 1.17 -3.86
N ALA A 42 11.38 2.15 -3.08
CA ALA A 42 12.20 2.81 -2.06
C ALA A 42 12.64 1.88 -0.91
N LEU A 43 11.88 0.82 -0.63
CA LEU A 43 12.17 -0.16 0.42
C LEU A 43 12.76 -1.46 -0.13
N LYS A 44 12.91 -1.59 -1.45
CA LYS A 44 13.23 -2.86 -2.11
C LYS A 44 14.52 -3.48 -1.58
N GLU A 45 15.58 -2.70 -1.42
CA GLU A 45 16.87 -3.18 -0.93
C GLU A 45 16.77 -3.79 0.48
N GLU A 46 15.97 -3.18 1.36
CA GLU A 46 15.79 -3.62 2.74
C GLU A 46 14.86 -4.83 2.81
N LEU A 47 13.81 -4.82 1.97
CA LEU A 47 12.87 -5.94 1.83
C LEU A 47 13.50 -7.17 1.18
N GLU A 48 14.55 -7.02 0.37
CA GLU A 48 15.34 -8.14 -0.15
C GLU A 48 16.27 -8.74 0.91
N ASN A 49 16.60 -7.99 1.97
CA ASN A 49 17.45 -8.48 3.06
C ASN A 49 16.67 -9.26 4.14
N VAL A 50 15.33 -9.23 4.13
CA VAL A 50 14.50 -9.99 5.07
C VAL A 50 14.22 -11.40 4.56
N GLU A 51 14.04 -12.35 5.49
CA GLU A 51 13.83 -13.75 5.14
C GLU A 51 12.43 -14.01 4.56
N GLU A 52 11.43 -13.28 5.07
CA GLU A 52 10.05 -13.43 4.62
C GLU A 52 9.28 -12.12 4.71
N LEU A 53 8.63 -11.75 3.61
CA LEU A 53 7.71 -10.61 3.51
C LEU A 53 6.30 -11.13 3.23
N ARG A 54 5.37 -10.89 4.16
CA ARG A 54 3.94 -11.18 3.98
C ARG A 54 3.15 -9.88 3.85
N PHE A 55 2.44 -9.73 2.75
CA PHE A 55 1.54 -8.60 2.55
C PHE A 55 0.08 -9.05 2.77
N ILE A 56 -0.61 -8.42 3.71
CA ILE A 56 -2.01 -8.68 4.06
C ILE A 56 -2.82 -7.49 3.58
N PHE A 57 -3.59 -7.68 2.51
CA PHE A 57 -4.53 -6.67 2.06
C PHE A 57 -5.74 -6.65 3.00
N THR A 58 -5.92 -5.55 3.72
CA THR A 58 -7.05 -5.38 4.66
C THR A 58 -8.27 -4.76 4.00
N SER A 59 -8.14 -4.24 2.77
CA SER A 59 -9.26 -3.81 1.96
C SER A 59 -9.81 -4.99 1.14
N PRO A 60 -11.13 -5.02 0.84
CA PRO A 60 -11.66 -6.02 -0.08
C PRO A 60 -10.99 -5.83 -1.44
N THR A 61 -10.12 -6.78 -1.82
CA THR A 61 -9.47 -6.88 -3.14
C THR A 61 -10.47 -6.98 -4.30
N PHE A 62 -11.76 -7.07 -3.97
CA PHE A 62 -12.86 -7.22 -4.90
C PHE A 62 -14.03 -6.33 -4.49
N ILE A 63 -13.84 -5.01 -4.52
CA ILE A 63 -14.97 -4.18 -4.93
C ILE A 63 -15.17 -4.58 -6.40
N LYS A 64 -16.17 -5.43 -6.67
CA LYS A 64 -16.82 -5.46 -7.99
C LYS A 64 -17.16 -4.01 -8.24
N ASP A 65 -16.27 -3.29 -8.92
CA ASP A 65 -16.62 -2.07 -9.60
C ASP A 65 -17.87 -2.47 -10.36
N LYS A 66 -19.01 -1.94 -9.92
CA LYS A 66 -20.20 -1.98 -10.75
C LYS A 66 -19.75 -1.16 -11.94
N VAL A 67 -19.18 -1.85 -12.93
CA VAL A 67 -19.04 -1.39 -14.30
C VAL A 67 -20.47 -1.08 -14.66
N LYS A 68 -20.87 0.16 -14.40
CA LYS A 68 -22.08 0.73 -14.95
C LYS A 68 -21.73 0.76 -16.42
N ARG A 69 -22.10 -0.32 -17.11
CA ARG A 69 -22.04 -0.40 -18.57
C ARG A 69 -22.67 0.90 -19.05
N ARG A 70 -21.83 1.84 -19.48
CA ARG A 70 -22.29 3.02 -20.18
C ARG A 70 -22.83 2.46 -21.48
N ASN A 71 -24.16 2.43 -21.60
CA ASN A 71 -24.83 1.99 -22.83
C ASN A 71 -24.20 2.77 -24.00
N PRO A 72 -23.60 2.10 -24.99
CA PRO A 72 -23.04 2.76 -26.16
C PRO A 72 -24.16 3.04 -27.16
N GLY A 73 -25.13 3.89 -26.80
CA GLY A 73 -26.33 4.07 -27.63
C GLY A 73 -27.28 5.19 -27.25
N ALA A 74 -26.81 6.31 -26.69
CA ALA A 74 -27.62 7.52 -26.59
C ALA A 74 -26.82 8.72 -27.11
N TYR A 75 -27.03 9.01 -28.40
CA TYR A 75 -26.79 10.33 -28.94
C TYR A 75 -27.87 11.25 -28.36
N ASP A 76 -27.56 11.99 -27.29
CA ASP A 76 -28.35 13.16 -26.92
C ASP A 76 -27.61 14.40 -27.40
N GLY A 77 -27.68 14.60 -28.72
CA GLY A 77 -27.58 15.93 -29.27
C GLY A 77 -28.92 16.62 -29.05
N CYS A 78 -29.00 17.50 -28.05
CA CYS A 78 -29.99 18.56 -27.99
C CYS A 78 -29.47 19.73 -27.13
N HIS A 79 -29.07 20.80 -27.83
CA HIS A 79 -29.12 22.22 -27.46
C HIS A 79 -28.37 22.70 -26.21
N LEU A 80 -27.22 23.36 -26.43
CA LEU A 80 -27.16 24.79 -26.77
C LEU A 80 -25.94 25.08 -27.65
#